data_AF-A0A929BPE6-F1
#
_entry.id   AF-A0A929BPE6-F1
#
_cell.length_a   1.000
_cell.length_b   1.000
_cell.length_c   1.000
_cell.angle_alpha   90.00
_cell.angle_beta   90.00
_cell.angle_gamma   90.00
#
_symmetry.space_group_name_H-M   'P 1'
#
loop_
_entity.id
_entity.type
_entity.pdbx_description
1 polymer ?
#
loop_
_entity_poly.entity_id
_entity_poly.type
_entity_poly.pdbx_seq_one_letter_code
_entity_poly.pdbx_strand_id
1 'polypeptide(L)' 'MKTIGILYNPRIARAYPLAEEIAAWVEQGGREAQVCTADDAPDTLCLQETGLLVTLGGDGSILRAARAAA' A
#
# COMPACT_ATOMS: atom_id res chain seq x y z
N MET A 1 -3.30 11.21 -12.43
CA MET A 1 -3.68 11.61 -11.05
C MET A 1 -2.77 10.85 -10.10
N LYS A 2 -2.50 11.35 -8.88
CA LYS A 2 -1.63 10.59 -7.97
C LYS A 2 -2.40 9.42 -7.35
N THR A 3 -1.90 8.20 -7.55
CA THR A 3 -2.47 6.94 -7.04
C THR A 3 -2.25 6.81 -5.53
N ILE A 4 -3.10 6.04 -4.84
CA ILE A 4 -2.90 5.66 -3.43
C ILE A 4 -2.27 4.26 -3.38
N GLY A 5 -1.07 4.15 -2.83
CA GLY A 5 -0.41 2.86 -2.62
C GLY A 5 -0.80 2.27 -1.27
N ILE A 6 -1.18 0.99 -1.24
CA ILE A 6 -1.55 0.26 -0.04
C ILE A 6 -0.57 -0.91 0.15
N LEU A 7 0.29 -0.80 1.16
CA LEU A 7 1.31 -1.79 1.49
C LEU A 7 0.85 -2.66 2.66
N TYR A 8 0.75 -3.97 2.47
CA TYR A 8 0.35 -4.88 3.54
C TYR A 8 1.48 -5.84 3.95
N ASN A 9 1.52 -6.24 5.22
CA ASN A 9 2.43 -7.28 5.68
C ASN A 9 1.83 -8.67 5.40
N PRO A 10 2.40 -9.48 4.49
CA PRO A 10 1.82 -10.77 4.11
C PRO A 10 1.82 -11.80 5.25
N ARG A 11 2.60 -11.57 6.31
CA ARG A 11 2.61 -12.41 7.52
C ARG A 11 1.35 -12.24 8.38
N ILE A 12 0.53 -11.23 8.11
CA ILE A 12 -0.73 -10.98 8.82
C ILE A 12 -1.89 -11.41 7.91
N ALA A 13 -2.54 -12.52 8.22
CA ALA A 13 -3.56 -13.12 7.37
C ALA A 13 -4.72 -12.17 7.00
N ARG A 14 -5.10 -11.24 7.89
CA ARG A 14 -6.16 -10.25 7.64
C ARG A 14 -5.70 -9.01 6.87
N ALA A 15 -4.40 -8.81 6.68
CA ALA A 15 -3.89 -7.58 6.09
C ALA A 15 -4.20 -7.48 4.60
N TYR A 16 -4.15 -8.59 3.84
CA TYR A 16 -4.50 -8.58 2.42
C TYR A 16 -6.01 -8.34 2.20
N PRO A 17 -6.95 -9.06 2.84
CA PRO A 17 -8.38 -8.76 2.71
C PRO A 17 -8.73 -7.30 3.06
N LEU A 18 -8.09 -6.75 4.10
CA LEU A 18 -8.28 -5.34 4.47
C LEU A 18 -7.69 -4.38 3.43
N ALA A 19 -6.56 -4.73 2.80
CA ALA A 19 -5.98 -3.93 1.73
C ALA A 19 -6.92 -3.82 0.53
N GLU A 20 -7.52 -4.93 0.12
CA GLU A 20 -8.51 -4.99 -0.96
C GLU A 20 -9.79 -4.19 -0.61
N GLU A 21 -10.27 -4.28 0.64
CA GLU A 21 -11.42 -3.50 1.10
C GLU A 21 -11.15 -1.99 1.02
N ILE A 22 -9.98 -1.56 1.45
CA ILE A 22 -9.56 -0.15 1.37
C ILE A 22 -9.40 0.27 -0.10
N ALA A 23 -8.81 -0.57 -0.95
CA ALA A 23 -8.66 -0.28 -2.37
C ALA A 23 -10.03 -0.07 -3.04
N ALA A 24 -10.97 -0.98 -2.81
CA ALA A 24 -12.34 -0.87 -3.33
C ALA A 24 -13.04 0.41 -2.83
N TRP A 25 -12.85 0.79 -1.57
CA TRP A 25 -13.39 2.03 -1.03
C TRP A 25 -12.78 3.28 -1.68
N VAL A 26 -11.47 3.28 -1.95
CA VAL A 26 -10.78 4.37 -2.66
C VAL A 26 -11.29 4.50 -4.10
N GLU A 27 -11.46 3.37 -4.79
CA GLU A 27 -11.94 3.31 -6.17
C GLU A 27 -13.40 3.75 -6.31
N GLN A 28 -14.26 3.38 -5.35
CA GLN A 28 -15.62 3.93 -5.25
C GLN A 28 -15.64 5.46 -5.12
N GLY A 29 -14.58 6.04 -4.54
CA GLY A 29 -14.37 7.49 -4.44
C GLY A 29 -13.79 8.14 -5.70
N GLY A 30 -13.61 7.41 -6.80
CA GLY A 30 -13.09 7.92 -8.08
C GLY A 30 -11.58 8.16 -8.10
N ARG A 31 -10.83 7.48 -7.21
CA ARG A 31 -9.37 7.55 -7.15
C ARG A 31 -8.78 6.17 -7.44
N GLU A 32 -7.56 6.15 -7.93
CA GLU A 32 -6.85 4.90 -8.19
C GLU A 32 -6.16 4.41 -6.91
N ALA A 33 -6.23 3.10 -6.67
CA ALA A 33 -5.50 2.42 -5.62
C ALA A 33 -4.63 1.30 -6.19
N GLN A 34 -3.49 1.03 -5.56
CA GLN A 34 -2.64 -0.11 -5.86
C GLN A 34 -2.29 -0.84 -4.57
N VAL A 35 -2.51 -2.16 -4.55
CA VAL A 35 -2.20 -3.03 -3.41
C VAL A 35 -0.90 -3.77 -3.69
N CYS A 36 0.07 -3.65 -2.79
CA CYS A 36 1.34 -4.36 -2.87
C CYS A 36 1.79 -4.88 -1.51
N THR A 37 2.70 -5.84 -1.51
CA THR A 37 3.28 -6.33 -0.26
C THR A 37 4.31 -5.33 0.27
N ALA A 38 4.42 -5.22 1.60
CA ALA A 38 5.47 -4.42 2.24
C ALA A 38 6.87 -5.02 2.05
N ASP A 39 6.97 -6.27 1.60
CA ASP A 39 8.24 -6.95 1.29
C ASP A 39 8.72 -6.56 -0.11
N ASP A 40 7.79 -6.30 -1.04
CA ASP A 40 8.07 -5.83 -2.42
C ASP A 40 8.07 -4.30 -2.55
N ALA A 41 7.94 -3.58 -1.43
CA ALA A 41 7.96 -2.11 -1.42
C ALA A 41 9.17 -1.49 -2.16
N PRO A 42 10.41 -2.06 -2.12
CA PRO A 42 11.54 -1.47 -2.85
C PRO A 42 11.46 -1.57 -4.38
N ASP A 43 10.69 -2.52 -4.92
CA ASP A 43 10.76 -2.93 -6.34
C ASP A 43 9.45 -2.72 -7.11
N THR A 44 8.41 -2.17 -6.48
CA THR A 44 7.04 -2.23 -7.04
C THR A 44 6.56 -0.93 -7.71
N LEU A 45 5.78 -1.15 -8.78
CA LEU A 45 4.93 -0.14 -9.42
C LEU A 45 4.08 0.68 -8.43
N CYS A 46 3.81 0.16 -7.22
CA CYS A 46 3.07 0.82 -6.14
C CYS A 46 3.58 2.20 -5.73
N LEU A 47 4.82 2.56 -6.10
CA LEU A 47 5.41 3.84 -5.74
C LEU A 47 5.48 4.80 -6.92
N GLN A 48 5.27 4.30 -8.15
CA GLN A 48 5.24 5.17 -9.32
C GLN A 48 4.01 6.07 -9.22
N GLU A 49 4.25 7.37 -9.26
CA GLU A 49 3.21 8.41 -9.24
C GLU A 49 2.30 8.42 -7.99
N THR A 50 2.69 7.75 -6.92
CA THR A 50 1.90 7.65 -5.70
C THR A 50 1.98 8.94 -4.86
N GLY A 51 0.82 9.44 -4.43
CA GLY A 51 0.71 10.66 -3.63
C GLY A 51 0.52 10.40 -2.13
N LEU A 52 0.14 9.17 -1.77
CA LEU A 52 -0.10 8.73 -0.41
C LEU A 52 0.18 7.22 -0.31
N LEU A 53 0.91 6.82 0.73
CA LEU A 53 1.09 5.41 1.10
C LEU A 53 0.32 5.10 2.38
N VAL A 54 -0.42 4.00 2.34
CA VAL A 54 -1.11 3.40 3.49
C VAL A 54 -0.39 2.10 3.83
N THR A 55 -0.05 1.87 5.09
CA THR A 55 0.60 0.62 5.52
C THR A 55 -0.29 -0.17 6.46
N LEU A 56 -0.50 -1.46 6.16
CA LEU A 56 -1.22 -2.41 7.00
C LEU A 56 -0.22 -3.39 7.64
N GLY A 57 0.19 -3.08 8.86
CA GLY A 57 1.19 -3.83 9.61
C GLY A 57 1.61 -3.09 10.86
N GLY A 58 2.86 -3.28 11.29
CA GLY A 58 3.46 -2.52 12.39
C GLY A 58 4.61 -1.64 11.91
N ASP A 59 5.48 -1.26 12.84
CA ASP A 59 6.60 -0.33 12.58
C ASP A 59 7.52 -0.80 11.45
N GLY A 60 7.78 -2.11 11.35
CA GLY A 60 8.59 -2.66 10.27
C GLY A 60 7.97 -2.48 8.87
N SER A 61 6.65 -2.37 8.75
CA SER A 61 5.99 -2.01 7.50
C SER A 61 6.13 -0.51 7.22
N ILE A 62 5.99 0.33 8.25
CA ILE A 62 6.14 1.79 8.16
C ILE A 62 7.56 2.15 7.72
N LEU A 63 8.58 1.57 8.34
CA LEU A 63 9.99 1.85 8.01
C LEU A 63 10.35 1.38 6.59
N ARG A 64 9.78 0.26 6.12
CA ARG A 64 9.97 -0.20 4.75
C ARG A 64 9.29 0.70 3.73
N ALA A 65 8.07 1.16 4.00
CA ALA A 65 7.38 2.15 3.18
C ALA A 65 8.13 3.49 3.13
N ALA A 66 8.60 3.99 4.28
CA ALA A 66 9.38 5.21 4.36
C ALA A 66 10.70 5.11 3.59
N ARG A 67 11.39 3.97 3.67
CA ARG A 67 12.62 3.72 2.89
C ARG A 67 12.36 3.70 1.39
N ALA A 68 11.22 3.19 0.96
CA ALA A 68 10.89 3.09 -0.46
C ALA A 68 10.38 4.41 -1.05
N ALA A 69 9.88 5.31 -0.21
CA ALA A 69 9.42 6.65 -0.60
C ALA A 69 10.50 7.75 -0.51
N ALA A 70 11.69 7.43 -0.02
CA ALA A 70 12.82 8.35 0.13
C ALA A 70 13.67 8.42 -1.15
#